data_AF-A0A323U668-F1
#
_entry.id   AF-A0A323U668-F1
#
_cell.length_a   1.000
_cell.length_b   1.000
_cell.length_c   1.000
_cell.angle_alpha   90.00
_cell.angle_beta   90.00
_cell.angle_gamma   90.00
#
_symmetry.space_group_name_H-M   'P 1'
#
loop_
_entity.id
_entity.type
_entity.pdbx_description
1 polymer ?
#
loop_
_entity_poly.entity_id
_entity_poly.type
_entity_poly.pdbx_seq_one_letter_code
_entity_poly.pdbx_strand_id
1 'polypeptide(L)'
;MPGADAHLAAIARGERPPQATDWMLAAGRVAVAAFSRRPRPLSPGDRQLLGANLEAHWRKRLLERQLAGVSADEYEAVARRAALDPEVGVVAYRGPRGPVVALLSRTEAVVPEEERGEAWLPVWFVVYSLQGALVTAYMASSLSALWIPEDAVWMRKPSWFPTPS
;
A
#
# COMPACT_ATOMS: atom_id res chain seq x y z
N MET A 1 5.88 -16.46 -8.52
CA MET A 1 6.10 -17.54 -7.52
C MET A 1 4.77 -18.10 -7.07
N PRO A 2 4.30 -19.20 -7.68
CA PRO A 2 3.13 -19.92 -7.18
C PRO A 2 3.39 -20.30 -5.71
N GLY A 3 2.50 -19.89 -4.79
CA GLY A 3 2.61 -20.22 -3.36
C GLY A 3 2.96 -19.06 -2.43
N ALA A 4 3.65 -18.02 -2.91
CA ALA A 4 4.01 -16.86 -2.08
C ALA A 4 2.77 -16.13 -1.53
N ASP A 5 1.80 -15.85 -2.39
CA ASP A 5 0.57 -15.16 -2.01
C ASP A 5 -0.29 -16.02 -1.07
N ALA A 6 -0.30 -17.35 -1.26
CA ALA A 6 -1.01 -18.28 -0.39
C ALA A 6 -0.38 -18.37 1.01
N HIS A 7 0.95 -18.37 1.08
CA HIS A 7 1.71 -18.32 2.33
C HIS A 7 1.46 -17.02 3.11
N LEU A 8 1.64 -15.86 2.46
CA LEU A 8 1.33 -14.56 3.06
C LEU A 8 -0.14 -14.47 3.47
N ALA A 9 -1.05 -15.14 2.76
CA ALA A 9 -2.45 -15.12 3.08
C ALA A 9 -2.77 -15.95 4.32
N ALA A 10 -2.04 -17.03 4.57
CA ALA A 10 -2.14 -17.78 5.82
C ALA A 10 -1.67 -16.93 7.02
N ILE A 11 -0.60 -16.15 6.86
CA ILE A 11 -0.13 -15.18 7.87
C ILE A 11 -1.19 -14.12 8.12
N ALA A 12 -1.69 -13.48 7.06
CA ALA A 12 -2.74 -12.46 7.14
C ALA A 12 -4.03 -12.99 7.79
N ARG A 13 -4.28 -14.30 7.72
CA ARG A 13 -5.43 -14.96 8.34
C ARG A 13 -5.16 -15.44 9.77
N GLY A 14 -3.95 -15.29 10.29
CA GLY A 14 -3.54 -15.81 11.61
C GLY A 14 -3.41 -17.34 11.65
N GLU A 15 -3.37 -18.01 10.50
CA GLU A 15 -3.23 -19.47 10.39
C GLU A 15 -1.77 -19.91 10.59
N ARG A 16 -0.83 -18.97 10.44
CA ARG A 16 0.61 -19.19 10.61
C ARG A 16 1.28 -17.95 11.21
N PRO A 17 2.26 -18.11 12.12
CA PRO A 17 3.09 -17.00 12.55
C PRO A 17 4.03 -16.54 11.43
N PRO A 18 4.40 -15.25 11.38
CA PRO A 18 5.37 -14.75 10.41
C PRO A 18 6.80 -15.20 10.78
N GLN A 19 7.61 -15.49 9.77
CA GLN A 19 9.05 -15.71 9.87
C GLN A 19 9.82 -14.41 9.63
N ALA A 20 11.07 -14.36 10.08
CA ALA A 20 11.93 -13.16 9.99
C ALA A 20 12.17 -12.65 8.55
N THR A 21 11.99 -13.50 7.53
CA THR A 21 12.20 -13.15 6.12
C THR A 21 10.91 -12.93 5.34
N ASP A 22 9.74 -13.17 5.94
CA ASP A 22 8.44 -13.06 5.23
C ASP A 22 8.15 -11.63 4.77
N TRP A 23 8.68 -10.62 5.47
CA TRP A 23 8.56 -9.24 5.03
C TRP A 23 9.26 -9.00 3.68
N MET A 24 10.37 -9.67 3.40
CA MET A 24 11.09 -9.56 2.12
C MET A 24 10.27 -10.18 0.99
N LEU A 25 9.62 -11.31 1.28
CA LEU A 25 8.71 -11.94 0.33
C LEU A 25 7.57 -10.98 0.00
N ALA A 26 6.93 -10.40 1.01
CA ALA A 26 5.83 -9.45 0.84
C ALA A 26 6.25 -8.20 0.05
N ALA A 27 7.39 -7.59 0.41
CA ALA A 27 7.95 -6.47 -0.34
C ALA A 27 8.25 -6.84 -1.79
N GLY A 28 8.86 -8.02 -2.04
CA GLY A 28 9.12 -8.53 -3.38
C GLY A 28 7.84 -8.75 -4.21
N ARG A 29 6.71 -9.11 -3.58
CA ARG A 29 5.41 -9.16 -4.27
C ARG A 29 4.93 -7.78 -4.66
N VAL A 30 5.05 -6.78 -3.78
CA VAL A 30 4.67 -5.39 -4.05
C VAL A 30 5.53 -4.77 -5.15
N ALA A 31 6.84 -4.99 -5.13
CA ALA A 31 7.80 -4.41 -6.08
C ALA A 31 7.47 -4.71 -7.56
N VAL A 32 6.80 -5.83 -7.84
CA VAL A 32 6.46 -6.28 -9.19
C VAL A 32 4.96 -6.29 -9.47
N ALA A 33 4.12 -5.89 -8.50
CA ALA A 33 2.67 -5.93 -8.64
C ALA A 33 2.17 -4.73 -9.45
N ALA A 34 1.26 -5.01 -10.39
CA ALA A 34 0.46 -3.97 -11.04
C ALA A 34 -0.76 -3.63 -10.19
N PHE A 35 -1.34 -2.44 -10.39
CA PHE A 35 -2.65 -2.13 -9.84
C PHE A 35 -3.73 -3.05 -10.42
N SER A 36 -4.70 -3.37 -9.57
CA SER A 36 -5.83 -4.21 -9.97
C SER A 36 -6.54 -3.58 -11.16
N ARG A 37 -6.82 -4.38 -12.19
CA ARG A 37 -7.64 -3.94 -13.34
C ARG A 37 -9.12 -4.28 -13.16
N ARG A 38 -9.50 -4.87 -12.02
CA ARG A 38 -10.89 -5.26 -11.74
C ARG A 38 -11.72 -4.04 -11.41
N PRO A 39 -12.84 -3.78 -12.11
CA PRO A 39 -13.66 -2.59 -11.91
C PRO A 39 -14.06 -2.41 -10.44
N ARG A 40 -13.78 -1.22 -9.90
CA ARG A 40 -14.26 -0.84 -8.57
C ARG A 40 -15.77 -0.51 -8.63
N PRO A 41 -16.57 -0.93 -7.64
CA PRO A 41 -17.89 -0.36 -7.43
C PRO A 41 -17.69 1.09 -6.99
N LEU A 42 -17.86 2.01 -7.93
CA LEU A 42 -17.91 3.44 -7.75
C LEU A 42 -19.31 3.90 -8.14
N SER A 43 -19.80 4.97 -7.51
CA SER A 43 -21.01 5.63 -7.99
C SER A 43 -20.79 6.09 -9.45
N PRO A 44 -21.86 6.26 -10.26
CA PRO A 44 -21.70 6.75 -11.63
C PRO A 44 -20.93 8.08 -11.70
N GLY A 45 -21.20 9.01 -10.77
CA GLY A 45 -20.51 10.30 -10.67
C GLY A 45 -19.03 10.15 -10.33
N ASP A 46 -18.68 9.32 -9.35
CA ASP A 46 -17.28 9.07 -8.98
C ASP A 46 -16.52 8.39 -10.13
N ARG A 47 -17.17 7.47 -10.86
CA ARG A 47 -16.54 6.78 -11.99
C ARG A 47 -16.24 7.77 -13.13
N GLN A 48 -17.13 8.71 -13.40
CA GLN A 48 -16.89 9.74 -14.42
C GLN A 48 -15.71 10.64 -14.05
N LEU A 49 -15.61 11.02 -12.78
CA LEU A 49 -14.54 11.90 -12.28
C LEU A 49 -13.19 11.18 -12.18
N LEU A 50 -13.18 10.02 -11.54
CA LEU A 50 -11.97 9.31 -11.12
C LEU A 50 -11.50 8.28 -12.16
N GLY A 51 -12.35 7.85 -13.09
CA GLY A 51 -12.05 6.74 -13.98
C GLY A 51 -12.18 5.38 -13.25
N ALA A 52 -11.41 4.39 -13.69
CA ALA A 52 -11.45 3.05 -13.09
C ALA A 52 -10.09 2.66 -12.48
N ASN A 53 -10.15 2.04 -11.31
CA ASN A 53 -9.02 1.34 -10.69
C ASN A 53 -7.78 2.23 -10.49
N LEU A 54 -6.65 1.94 -11.17
CA LEU A 54 -5.42 2.74 -11.12
C LEU A 54 -5.72 4.22 -11.29
N GLU A 55 -6.47 4.58 -12.33
CA GLU A 55 -6.84 5.98 -12.60
C GLU A 55 -7.60 6.59 -11.44
N ALA A 56 -8.50 5.83 -10.83
CA ALA A 56 -9.30 6.35 -9.72
C ALA A 56 -8.47 6.60 -8.47
N HIS A 57 -7.50 5.73 -8.18
CA HIS A 57 -6.59 5.94 -7.07
C HIS A 57 -5.65 7.12 -7.33
N TRP A 58 -5.03 7.16 -8.51
CA TRP A 58 -4.15 8.24 -8.96
C TRP A 58 -4.85 9.60 -8.97
N ARG A 59 -5.98 9.76 -9.68
CA ARG A 59 -6.73 11.02 -9.76
C ARG A 59 -7.20 11.48 -8.39
N LYS A 60 -7.60 10.56 -7.51
CA LYS A 60 -7.94 10.90 -6.13
C LYS A 60 -6.74 11.51 -5.39
N ARG A 61 -5.51 11.01 -5.60
CA ARG A 61 -4.30 11.60 -4.99
C ARG A 61 -4.00 13.00 -5.53
N LEU A 62 -4.22 13.22 -6.83
CA LEU A 62 -4.08 14.55 -7.45
C LEU A 62 -5.14 15.53 -6.90
N LEU A 63 -6.40 15.10 -6.79
CA LEU A 63 -7.48 15.90 -6.23
C LEU A 63 -7.24 16.26 -4.76
N GLU A 64 -6.68 15.32 -3.98
CA GLU A 64 -6.26 15.56 -2.60
C GLU A 64 -4.93 16.32 -2.49
N ARG A 65 -4.32 16.69 -3.63
CA ARG A 65 -3.05 17.43 -3.73
C ARG A 65 -1.89 16.73 -3.00
N GLN A 66 -1.95 15.40 -2.87
CA GLN A 66 -0.87 14.60 -2.27
C GLN A 66 0.30 14.39 -3.23
N LEU A 67 0.01 14.36 -4.53
CA LEU A 67 1.00 14.19 -5.59
C LEU A 67 0.88 15.33 -6.60
N ALA A 68 1.99 15.68 -7.25
CA ALA A 68 2.07 16.70 -8.29
C ALA A 68 2.74 16.12 -9.55
N GLY A 69 2.22 16.47 -10.72
CA GLY A 69 2.87 16.21 -12.01
C GLY A 69 3.00 14.74 -12.44
N VAL A 70 2.61 13.77 -11.61
CA VAL A 70 2.73 12.34 -11.94
C VAL A 70 1.61 11.84 -12.84
N SER A 71 1.96 11.03 -13.82
CA SER A 71 1.06 10.18 -14.60
C SER A 71 0.60 8.96 -13.78
N ALA A 72 -0.36 8.20 -14.34
CA ALA A 72 -0.85 6.97 -13.72
C ALA A 72 0.26 5.89 -13.60
N ASP A 73 1.12 5.77 -14.61
CA ASP A 73 2.23 4.82 -14.62
C ASP A 73 3.32 5.21 -13.61
N GLU A 74 3.61 6.51 -13.50
CA GLU A 74 4.52 7.03 -12.48
C GLU A 74 3.96 6.81 -11.07
N TYR A 75 2.66 7.05 -10.85
CA TYR A 75 2.03 6.74 -9.57
C TYR A 75 2.12 5.24 -9.20
N GLU A 76 1.94 4.34 -10.18
CA GLU A 76 2.17 2.91 -9.94
C GLU A 76 3.64 2.60 -9.61
N ALA A 77 4.58 3.24 -10.30
CA ALA A 77 6.01 3.11 -9.98
C ALA A 77 6.32 3.61 -8.56
N VAL A 78 5.76 4.74 -8.14
CA VAL A 78 5.89 5.29 -6.77
C VAL A 78 5.34 4.32 -5.73
N ALA A 79 4.19 3.70 -6.00
CA ALA A 79 3.63 2.67 -5.11
C ALA A 79 4.61 1.51 -4.93
N ARG A 80 5.29 1.07 -6.00
CA ARG A 80 6.27 -0.01 -5.94
C ARG A 80 7.57 0.39 -5.23
N ARG A 81 7.97 1.66 -5.26
CA ARG A 81 9.18 2.16 -4.56
C ARG A 81 9.14 1.91 -3.05
N ALA A 82 7.96 1.82 -2.43
CA ALA A 82 7.82 1.44 -1.02
C ALA A 82 8.50 0.09 -0.69
N ALA A 83 8.51 -0.85 -1.63
CA ALA A 83 9.17 -2.13 -1.44
C ALA A 83 10.71 -2.06 -1.40
N LEU A 84 11.28 -0.93 -1.81
CA LEU A 84 12.71 -0.68 -1.86
C LEU A 84 13.20 0.14 -0.65
N ASP A 85 12.29 0.65 0.18
CA ASP A 85 12.65 1.41 1.38
C ASP A 85 13.32 0.47 2.41
N PRO A 86 14.58 0.73 2.81
CA PRO A 86 15.28 -0.10 3.78
C PRO A 86 14.58 -0.10 5.14
N GLU A 87 13.79 0.93 5.47
CA GLU A 87 13.04 1.07 6.72
C GLU A 87 11.54 0.77 6.55
N VAL A 88 11.16 0.01 5.51
CA VAL A 88 9.76 -0.31 5.23
C VAL A 88 9.11 -1.09 6.37
N GLY A 89 7.96 -0.60 6.82
CA GLY A 89 7.03 -1.35 7.66
C GLY A 89 6.20 -2.31 6.82
N VAL A 90 6.05 -3.55 7.27
CA VAL A 90 5.30 -4.57 6.55
C VAL A 90 4.31 -5.25 7.50
N VAL A 91 3.03 -5.17 7.15
CA VAL A 91 1.92 -5.70 7.94
C VAL A 91 0.98 -6.53 7.06
N ALA A 92 0.49 -7.65 7.58
CA ALA A 92 -0.45 -8.53 6.93
C ALA A 92 -1.75 -8.60 7.74
N TYR A 93 -2.91 -8.54 7.09
CA TYR A 93 -4.21 -8.58 7.78
C TYR A 93 -5.36 -8.99 6.86
N ARG A 94 -6.53 -9.27 7.44
CA ARG A 94 -7.77 -9.53 6.70
C ARG A 94 -8.39 -8.21 6.27
N GLY A 95 -8.29 -7.89 4.98
CA GLY A 95 -8.98 -6.76 4.39
C GLY A 95 -10.46 -7.06 4.08
N PRO A 96 -11.29 -6.05 3.80
CA PRO A 96 -12.72 -6.22 3.50
C PRO A 96 -13.02 -7.12 2.29
N ARG A 97 -12.04 -7.34 1.41
CA ARG A 97 -12.17 -8.15 0.19
C ARG A 97 -11.23 -9.36 0.17
N GLY A 98 -10.72 -9.74 1.33
CA GLY A 98 -9.76 -10.83 1.49
C GLY A 98 -8.43 -10.36 2.08
N PRO A 99 -7.48 -11.29 2.23
CA PRO A 99 -6.23 -11.03 2.91
C PRO A 99 -5.33 -10.10 2.08
N VAL A 100 -4.67 -9.18 2.78
CA VAL A 100 -3.82 -8.15 2.19
C VAL A 100 -2.48 -8.08 2.93
N VAL A 101 -1.50 -7.53 2.24
CA VAL A 101 -0.28 -6.99 2.83
C VAL A 101 -0.28 -5.49 2.59
N ALA A 102 0.13 -4.72 3.59
CA ALA A 102 0.41 -3.31 3.43
C ALA A 102 1.88 -3.00 3.73
N LEU A 103 2.42 -2.07 2.95
CA LEU A 103 3.74 -1.47 3.14
C LEU A 103 3.58 -0.04 3.63
N LEU A 104 4.44 0.34 4.56
CA LEU A 104 4.50 1.67 5.14
C LEU A 104 5.91 2.22 5.00
N SER A 105 6.03 3.41 4.43
CA SER A 105 7.29 4.12 4.29
C SER A 105 7.11 5.56 4.73
N ARG A 106 8.21 6.22 5.10
CA ARG A 106 8.21 7.68 5.14
C ARG A 106 8.04 8.20 3.72
N THR A 107 7.11 9.11 3.49
CA THR A 107 6.85 9.69 2.16
C THR A 107 8.13 10.23 1.55
N GLU A 108 8.96 10.89 2.35
CA GLU A 108 10.22 11.48 1.89
C GLU A 108 11.23 10.46 1.34
N ALA A 109 11.17 9.20 1.79
CA ALA A 109 12.08 8.15 1.37
C ALA A 109 11.67 7.52 0.02
N VAL A 110 10.41 7.67 -0.40
CA VAL A 110 9.84 6.91 -1.54
C VAL A 110 9.21 7.79 -2.61
N VAL A 111 8.78 9.00 -2.26
CA VAL A 111 8.22 9.98 -3.18
C VAL A 111 9.24 11.11 -3.35
N PRO A 112 9.86 11.27 -4.53
CA PRO A 112 10.72 12.40 -4.88
C PRO A 112 10.04 13.74 -4.62
N GLU A 113 10.83 14.77 -4.30
CA GLU A 113 10.31 16.08 -3.91
C GLU A 113 9.44 16.71 -5.00
N GLU A 114 9.85 16.57 -6.26
CA GLU A 114 9.15 17.04 -7.45
C GLU A 114 7.81 16.34 -7.70
N GLU A 115 7.61 15.14 -7.14
CA GLU A 115 6.37 14.37 -7.26
C GLU A 115 5.41 14.64 -6.08
N ARG A 116 5.86 15.31 -5.01
CA ARG A 116 5.05 15.64 -3.83
C ARG A 116 4.14 16.83 -4.12
N GLY A 117 2.85 16.64 -3.88
CA GLY A 117 1.88 17.74 -3.99
C GLY A 117 1.90 18.65 -2.77
N GLU A 118 1.26 19.81 -2.87
CA GLU A 118 1.24 20.84 -1.81
C GLU A 118 0.63 20.37 -0.47
N ALA A 119 -0.17 19.30 -0.49
CA ALA A 119 -0.77 18.70 0.70
C ALA A 119 -0.23 17.29 0.97
N TRP A 120 1.05 17.05 0.67
CA TRP A 120 1.70 15.77 0.97
C TRP A 120 1.70 15.50 2.48
N LEU A 121 1.65 14.21 2.86
CA LEU A 121 1.61 13.77 4.25
C LEU A 121 2.78 12.81 4.53
N PRO A 122 3.25 12.68 5.79
CA PRO A 122 4.52 12.03 6.12
C PRO A 122 4.60 10.52 5.89
N VAL A 123 3.48 9.80 5.82
CA VAL A 123 3.48 8.33 5.68
C VAL A 123 2.94 7.93 4.31
N TRP A 124 3.72 7.20 3.51
CA TRP A 124 3.26 6.56 2.28
C TRP A 124 2.81 5.13 2.57
N PHE A 125 1.55 4.84 2.26
CA PHE A 125 0.89 3.58 2.58
C PHE A 125 0.43 2.88 1.30
N VAL A 126 0.88 1.64 1.08
CA VAL A 126 0.59 0.86 -0.11
C VAL A 126 -0.07 -0.44 0.29
N VAL A 127 -1.20 -0.78 -0.34
CA VAL A 127 -1.93 -2.03 -0.06
C VAL A 127 -1.88 -2.95 -1.27
N TYR A 128 -1.43 -4.18 -1.02
CA TYR A 128 -1.41 -5.28 -1.96
C TYR A 128 -2.44 -6.34 -1.56
N SER A 129 -3.33 -6.66 -2.50
CA SER A 129 -4.21 -7.82 -2.36
C SER A 129 -3.44 -9.09 -2.67
N LEU A 130 -3.54 -10.07 -1.79
CA LEU A 130 -2.98 -11.42 -2.01
C LEU A 130 -3.77 -12.22 -3.07
N GLN A 131 -4.66 -11.55 -3.82
CA GLN A 131 -5.17 -12.00 -5.11
C GLN A 131 -4.27 -11.57 -6.29
N GLY A 132 -3.13 -10.91 -6.03
CA GLY A 132 -2.09 -10.67 -7.03
C GLY A 132 -1.96 -9.23 -7.53
N ALA A 133 -2.51 -8.21 -6.85
CA ALA A 133 -2.51 -6.85 -7.37
C ALA A 133 -2.47 -5.76 -6.29
N LEU A 134 -1.90 -4.59 -6.63
CA LEU A 134 -2.02 -3.38 -5.80
C LEU A 134 -3.47 -2.89 -5.80
N VAL A 135 -3.93 -2.48 -4.62
CA VAL A 135 -5.30 -2.02 -4.39
C VAL A 135 -5.33 -0.52 -4.19
N THR A 136 -4.37 0.05 -3.46
CA THR A 136 -4.29 1.50 -3.24
C THR A 136 -2.86 1.89 -2.84
N ALA A 137 -2.49 3.13 -3.11
CA ALA A 137 -1.36 3.79 -2.48
C ALA A 137 -1.78 5.23 -2.11
N TYR A 138 -1.45 5.69 -0.91
CA TYR A 138 -1.81 7.03 -0.47
C TYR A 138 -0.93 7.55 0.66
N MET A 139 -0.93 8.86 0.86
CA MET A 139 -0.28 9.48 2.00
C MET A 139 -1.24 9.62 3.18
N ALA A 140 -0.74 9.41 4.40
CA ALA A 140 -1.46 9.60 5.65
C ALA A 140 -0.66 10.49 6.61
N SER A 141 -1.38 11.23 7.48
CA SER A 141 -0.77 12.15 8.44
C SER A 141 0.00 11.43 9.55
N SER A 142 -0.42 10.21 9.85
CA SER A 142 0.15 9.36 10.90
C SER A 142 -0.39 7.94 10.77
N LEU A 143 0.10 7.03 11.60
CA LEU A 143 -0.38 5.66 11.67
C LEU A 143 -1.82 5.55 12.18
N SER A 144 -2.24 6.41 13.11
CA SER A 144 -3.62 6.40 13.63
C SER A 144 -4.64 6.82 12.58
N ALA A 145 -4.20 7.49 11.52
CA ALA A 145 -5.04 7.80 10.35
C ALA A 145 -5.14 6.62 9.37
N LEU A 146 -4.35 5.56 9.55
CA LEU A 146 -4.43 4.36 8.72
C LEU A 146 -5.42 3.37 9.30
N TRP A 147 -6.22 2.77 8.43
CA TRP A 147 -7.03 1.62 8.81
C TRP A 147 -6.16 0.36 8.81
N ILE A 148 -5.52 0.07 9.95
CA ILE A 148 -4.84 -1.18 10.24
C ILE A 148 -5.60 -1.85 11.39
N PRO A 149 -6.21 -3.04 11.17
CA PRO A 149 -6.92 -3.75 12.22
C PRO A 149 -6.04 -4.08 13.44
N GLU A 150 -6.63 -4.20 14.63
CA GLU A 150 -5.91 -4.59 15.85
C GLU A 150 -5.32 -6.00 15.77
N ASP A 151 -5.96 -6.90 15.02
CA ASP A 151 -5.51 -8.27 14.77
C ASP A 151 -4.48 -8.38 13.63
N ALA A 152 -3.95 -7.25 13.16
CA ALA A 152 -2.95 -7.23 12.10
C ALA A 152 -1.60 -7.81 12.56
N VAL A 153 -0.99 -8.61 11.68
CA VAL A 153 0.27 -9.29 11.92
C VAL A 153 1.42 -8.48 11.33
N TRP A 154 2.25 -7.91 12.20
CA TRP A 154 3.46 -7.20 11.80
C TRP A 154 4.57 -8.19 11.44
N MET A 155 4.97 -8.19 10.17
CA MET A 155 6.14 -8.96 9.70
C MET A 155 7.43 -8.17 9.86
N ARG A 156 7.35 -6.84 9.75
CA ARG A 156 8.43 -5.91 10.05
C ARG A 156 7.86 -4.61 10.57
N LYS A 157 8.24 -4.21 11.78
CA LYS A 157 7.90 -2.88 12.32
C LYS A 157 9.01 -1.90 11.93
N PRO A 158 8.69 -0.73 11.36
CA PRO A 158 9.69 0.29 11.11
C PRO A 158 10.30 0.81 12.42
N SER A 159 11.56 1.28 12.42
CA SER A 159 12.17 1.87 13.63
C SER A 159 11.49 3.17 14.07
N TRP A 160 10.92 3.89 13.12
CA TRP A 160 10.14 5.11 13.33
C TRP A 160 8.69 4.82 13.73
N PHE A 161 8.34 3.56 13.93
CA PHE A 161 7.05 3.13 14.44
C PHE A 161 7.00 3.36 15.95
N PRO A 162 6.13 4.24 16.47
CA PRO A 162 5.95 4.39 17.91
C PRO A 162 5.51 3.05 18.48
N THR A 163 6.23 2.56 19.49
CA THR A 163 5.77 1.39 20.25
C THR A 163 4.54 1.84 21.04
N PRO A 164 3.40 1.12 20.98
CA PRO A 164 2.29 1.43 21.87
C PRO A 164 2.79 1.39 23.30
N SER A 165 2.54 2.47 24.03
CA SER A 165 2.85 2.64 25.46
C SER A 165 1.98 1.73 26.31
#